data_AF-A0A956XYP6-F1
#
_entry.id   AF-A0A956XYP6-F1
#
_cell.length_a   1.000
_cell.length_b   1.000
_cell.length_c   1.000
_cell.angle_alpha   90.00
_cell.angle_beta   90.00
_cell.angle_gamma   90.00
#
_symmetry.space_group_name_H-M   'P 1'
#
loop_
_entity.id
_entity.type
_entity.pdbx_description
1 polymer ?
#
loop_
_entity_poly.entity_id
_entity_poly.type
_entity_poly.pdbx_seq_one_letter_code
_entity_poly.pdbx_strand_id
1 'polypeptide(L)'
;MVTQTPATPATSATTNKRRWLTGDRLRNQITGMLFVAPASLLIGVFGLFPITYAIYMSFHSWRIQRRYTLCLPEFAANWRAEAPVWEKDFLTEVVPNFRLGSCFDNYTEIVGNWWGVLLWILGFIGLFFAFIVWTRVFREDSKSDNRWVRVITMAFFIGMGILVAVLGLGQLGVAGLPDLTPIVPHIQDISIGSLAGVVNIGLGALCFGLAFLVMRNPEWADNLPVRLFTAFIPLLVALYWVSNGWGMMISTGDEDYLQGIIYTFYYAVGSIPVQLSLGLILAYVLYRNIWGKELWRMLFFLPYVTPAVAAAVVFRIVLSPRETSLANSIVTSLGFGVQRWTAEPAPFLNAMFGLNLEGFLAGPSMALVSVIILGIWTYTGYNAVIFLAG
;
A
#
# COMPACT_ATOMS: atom_id res chain seq x y z
N MET A 1 26.98 -12.69 78.66
CA MET A 1 25.57 -12.84 79.08
C MET A 1 24.71 -12.59 77.86
N VAL A 2 24.18 -13.67 77.29
CA VAL A 2 23.21 -13.64 76.19
C VAL A 2 21.83 -13.71 76.85
N THR A 3 21.02 -12.65 76.74
CA THR A 3 19.62 -12.68 77.15
C THR A 3 18.75 -12.83 75.91
N GLN A 4 18.37 -14.09 75.63
CA GLN A 4 17.25 -14.40 74.75
C GLN A 4 15.96 -14.02 75.46
N THR A 5 15.16 -13.15 74.84
CA THR A 5 13.77 -12.91 75.25
C THR A 5 12.88 -14.02 74.66
N PRO A 6 11.94 -14.59 75.43
CA PRO A 6 11.11 -15.69 74.98
C PRO A 6 10.01 -15.20 74.02
N ALA A 7 9.80 -15.96 72.95
CA ALA A 7 8.61 -15.84 72.12
C ALA A 7 7.36 -16.29 72.91
N THR A 8 6.25 -15.58 72.75
CA THR A 8 4.92 -15.98 73.27
C THR A 8 3.94 -16.07 72.09
N PRO A 9 3.02 -17.05 72.07
CA PRO A 9 2.36 -17.53 70.86
C PRO A 9 1.14 -16.69 70.44
N ALA A 10 0.75 -16.87 69.19
CA ALA A 10 -0.28 -16.17 68.46
C ALA A 10 -1.67 -16.19 69.12
N THR A 11 -2.40 -15.08 68.97
CA THR A 11 -3.87 -15.10 68.90
C THR A 11 -4.33 -14.50 67.58
N SER A 12 -5.06 -15.34 66.86
CA SER A 12 -5.75 -15.11 65.61
C SER A 12 -6.74 -13.95 65.68
N ALA A 13 -6.57 -12.97 64.79
CA ALA A 13 -7.66 -12.16 64.30
C ALA A 13 -7.56 -12.09 62.76
N THR A 14 -7.96 -13.18 62.11
CA THR A 14 -8.42 -13.11 60.72
C THR A 14 -9.69 -12.27 60.70
N THR A 15 -9.54 -10.94 60.64
CA THR A 15 -10.65 -10.05 60.30
C THR A 15 -11.08 -10.36 58.88
N ASN A 16 -12.08 -11.22 58.83
CA ASN A 16 -12.90 -11.60 57.72
C ASN A 16 -13.55 -10.34 57.10
N LYS A 17 -12.80 -9.57 56.30
CA LYS A 17 -13.39 -8.59 55.35
C LYS A 17 -14.00 -9.37 54.19
N ARG A 18 -15.07 -10.10 54.51
CA ARG A 18 -16.04 -10.63 53.55
C ARG A 18 -16.62 -9.45 52.77
N ARG A 19 -16.24 -9.39 51.49
CA ARG A 19 -17.20 -9.43 50.38
C ARG A 19 -18.19 -8.23 50.29
N TRP A 20 -17.66 -7.01 50.19
CA TRP A 20 -18.43 -5.80 49.81
C TRP A 20 -17.69 -4.91 48.80
N LEU A 21 -16.89 -5.49 47.90
CA LEU A 21 -16.05 -4.75 46.93
C LEU A 21 -16.46 -4.90 45.47
N THR A 22 -17.59 -5.54 45.17
CA THR A 22 -18.05 -5.74 43.78
C THR A 22 -18.81 -4.53 43.23
N GLY A 23 -19.60 -3.83 44.05
CA GLY A 23 -20.38 -2.65 43.62
C GLY A 23 -19.53 -1.41 43.35
N ASP A 24 -18.59 -1.07 44.25
CA ASP A 24 -17.74 0.11 44.08
C ASP A 24 -16.74 -0.05 42.93
N ARG A 25 -16.24 -1.28 42.69
CA ARG A 25 -15.42 -1.57 41.51
C ARG A 25 -16.20 -1.42 40.22
N LEU A 26 -17.42 -1.94 40.16
CA LEU A 26 -18.30 -1.81 39.00
C LEU A 26 -18.68 -0.35 38.76
N ARG A 27 -19.01 0.41 39.82
CA ARG A 27 -19.31 1.84 39.74
C ARG A 27 -18.10 2.65 39.25
N ASN A 28 -16.89 2.36 39.75
CA ASN A 28 -15.68 3.03 39.29
C ASN A 28 -15.31 2.66 37.85
N GLN A 29 -15.54 1.41 37.44
CA GLN A 29 -15.36 0.97 36.05
C GLN A 29 -16.38 1.62 35.10
N ILE A 30 -17.67 1.65 35.47
CA ILE A 30 -18.71 2.31 34.69
C ILE A 30 -18.42 3.80 34.60
N THR A 31 -17.98 4.44 35.69
CA THR A 31 -17.62 5.86 35.70
C THR A 31 -16.45 6.12 34.76
N GLY A 32 -15.40 5.28 34.80
CA GLY A 32 -14.29 5.35 33.85
C GLY A 32 -14.73 5.14 32.40
N MET A 33 -15.61 4.16 32.15
CA MET A 33 -16.18 3.91 30.82
C MET A 33 -17.05 5.08 30.34
N LEU A 34 -17.82 5.72 31.24
CA LEU A 34 -18.64 6.90 30.91
C LEU A 34 -17.79 8.10 30.50
N PHE A 35 -16.61 8.27 31.12
CA PHE A 35 -15.67 9.34 30.75
C PHE A 35 -15.05 9.12 29.37
N VAL A 36 -14.78 7.87 28.99
CA VAL A 36 -14.21 7.55 27.68
C VAL A 36 -15.30 7.39 26.61
N ALA A 37 -16.54 7.12 27.00
CA ALA A 37 -17.67 6.81 26.10
C ALA A 37 -17.88 7.82 24.96
N PRO A 38 -17.82 9.16 25.16
CA PRO A 38 -17.99 10.11 24.05
C PRO A 38 -16.90 9.97 22.99
N ALA A 39 -15.65 9.79 23.40
CA ALA A 39 -14.53 9.58 22.48
C ALA A 39 -14.62 8.21 21.80
N SER A 40 -14.93 7.15 22.55
CA SER A 40 -15.14 5.81 21.99
C SER A 40 -16.28 5.76 20.98
N LEU A 41 -17.38 6.48 21.24
CA LEU A 41 -18.51 6.58 20.33
C LEU A 41 -18.12 7.28 19.03
N LEU A 42 -17.36 8.37 19.12
CA LEU A 42 -16.85 9.09 17.96
C LEU A 42 -15.92 8.19 17.12
N ILE A 43 -14.98 7.48 17.76
CA ILE A 43 -14.09 6.51 17.10
C ILE A 43 -14.91 5.36 16.47
N GLY A 44 -15.94 4.88 17.15
CA GLY A 44 -16.82 3.83 16.63
C GLY A 44 -17.57 4.27 15.38
N VAL A 45 -18.21 5.45 15.43
CA VAL A 45 -19.06 5.99 14.34
C VAL A 45 -18.25 6.50 13.15
N PHE A 46 -17.10 7.14 13.37
CA PHE A 46 -16.32 7.74 12.28
C PHE A 46 -15.07 6.94 11.90
N GLY A 47 -14.57 6.08 12.78
CA GLY A 47 -13.43 5.21 12.50
C GLY A 47 -13.86 3.80 12.11
N LEU A 48 -14.57 3.11 12.99
CA LEU A 48 -14.89 1.69 12.82
C LEU A 48 -16.04 1.45 11.82
N PHE A 49 -17.06 2.30 11.81
CA PHE A 49 -18.19 2.18 10.89
C PHE A 49 -17.78 2.28 9.41
N PRO A 50 -17.00 3.28 8.94
CA PRO A 50 -16.60 3.32 7.53
C PRO A 50 -15.76 2.11 7.10
N ILE A 51 -14.91 1.58 7.99
CA ILE A 51 -14.10 0.39 7.71
C ILE A 51 -14.99 -0.84 7.57
N THR A 52 -15.86 -1.07 8.55
CA THR A 52 -16.80 -2.21 8.51
C THR A 52 -17.78 -2.09 7.36
N TYR A 53 -18.23 -0.89 7.04
CA TYR A 53 -19.07 -0.60 5.89
C TYR A 53 -18.33 -0.82 4.57
N ALA A 54 -17.05 -0.44 4.45
CA ALA A 54 -16.24 -0.71 3.27
C ALA A 54 -16.03 -2.22 3.06
N ILE A 55 -15.77 -2.98 4.13
CA ILE A 55 -15.70 -4.46 4.08
C ILE A 55 -17.06 -5.03 3.66
N TYR A 56 -18.15 -4.56 4.24
CA TYR A 56 -19.50 -5.00 3.84
C TYR A 56 -19.74 -4.75 2.35
N MET A 57 -19.39 -3.55 1.87
CA MET A 57 -19.52 -3.13 0.49
C MET A 57 -18.64 -3.92 -0.47
N SER A 58 -17.46 -4.38 -0.03
CA SER A 58 -16.58 -5.20 -0.87
C SER A 58 -17.18 -6.56 -1.23
N PHE A 59 -18.15 -7.05 -0.45
CA PHE A 59 -18.89 -8.29 -0.72
C PHE A 59 -20.23 -8.09 -1.43
N HIS A 60 -20.64 -6.84 -1.66
CA HIS A 60 -21.94 -6.51 -2.28
C HIS A 60 -21.74 -5.77 -3.60
N SER A 61 -22.61 -6.06 -4.59
CA SER A 61 -22.59 -5.36 -5.87
C SER A 61 -23.08 -3.92 -5.69
N TRP A 62 -22.17 -2.96 -5.62
CA TRP A 62 -22.50 -1.54 -5.46
C TRP A 62 -22.27 -0.77 -6.76
N ARG A 63 -23.29 -0.05 -7.24
CA ARG A 63 -23.20 0.80 -8.44
C ARG A 63 -22.66 2.19 -8.07
N ILE A 64 -21.43 2.49 -8.45
CA ILE A 64 -20.91 3.88 -8.44
C ILE A 64 -21.19 4.58 -9.79
N GLN A 65 -21.23 3.81 -10.89
CA GLN A 65 -21.67 4.26 -12.22
C GLN A 65 -22.64 3.28 -12.90
N ARG A 66 -23.41 3.79 -13.87
CA ARG A 66 -24.74 3.29 -14.26
C ARG A 66 -24.76 2.08 -15.21
N ARG A 67 -23.67 1.34 -15.44
CA ARG A 67 -23.66 0.38 -16.56
C ARG A 67 -24.00 -1.08 -16.28
N TYR A 68 -23.52 -1.80 -15.26
CA TYR A 68 -24.05 -3.17 -15.03
C TYR A 68 -23.97 -3.60 -13.55
N THR A 69 -25.07 -4.14 -12.99
CA THR A 69 -25.03 -5.06 -11.84
C THR A 69 -26.17 -6.06 -11.96
N LEU A 70 -25.92 -7.30 -11.55
CA LEU A 70 -26.91 -8.13 -10.87
C LEU A 70 -26.26 -9.31 -10.14
N CYS A 71 -26.15 -9.21 -8.81
CA CYS A 71 -25.96 -10.34 -7.90
C CYS A 71 -26.89 -10.19 -6.69
N LEU A 72 -28.21 -10.25 -6.91
CA LEU A 72 -29.18 -10.50 -5.84
C LEU A 72 -30.16 -11.59 -6.31
N PRO A 73 -29.97 -12.86 -5.87
CA PRO A 73 -30.82 -13.97 -6.27
C PRO A 73 -32.28 -13.79 -5.78
N GLU A 74 -32.49 -13.15 -4.64
CA GLU A 74 -33.84 -12.97 -4.06
C GLU A 74 -34.66 -11.89 -4.77
N PHE A 75 -34.04 -10.80 -5.21
CA PHE A 75 -34.76 -9.75 -5.95
C PHE A 75 -35.28 -10.28 -7.28
N ALA A 76 -34.44 -11.01 -8.03
CA ALA A 76 -34.83 -11.62 -9.30
C ALA A 76 -35.83 -12.78 -9.11
N ALA A 77 -35.77 -13.52 -8.01
CA ALA A 77 -36.73 -14.58 -7.72
C ALA A 77 -38.12 -14.02 -7.39
N ASN A 78 -38.19 -12.99 -6.54
CA ASN A 78 -39.46 -12.36 -6.16
C ASN A 78 -40.09 -11.59 -7.34
N TRP A 79 -39.29 -10.90 -8.15
CA TRP A 79 -39.79 -10.23 -9.36
C TRP A 79 -40.37 -11.20 -10.41
N ARG A 80 -39.79 -12.40 -10.56
CA ARG A 80 -40.32 -13.44 -11.46
C ARG A 80 -41.69 -13.98 -11.02
N ALA A 81 -41.99 -13.96 -9.73
CA ALA A 81 -43.26 -14.45 -9.18
C ALA A 81 -44.41 -13.47 -9.43
N GLU A 82 -44.12 -12.16 -9.51
CA GLU A 82 -45.11 -11.09 -9.64
C GLU A 82 -45.16 -10.45 -11.04
N ALA A 83 -44.21 -10.74 -11.93
CA ALA A 83 -44.18 -10.17 -13.27
C ALA A 83 -45.28 -10.73 -14.21
N PRO A 84 -45.95 -9.87 -15.00
CA PRO A 84 -46.98 -10.28 -15.95
C PRO A 84 -46.40 -11.10 -17.12
N VAL A 85 -47.25 -11.91 -17.78
CA VAL A 85 -46.85 -12.98 -18.72
C VAL A 85 -45.94 -12.50 -19.86
N TRP A 86 -46.14 -11.28 -20.36
CA TRP A 86 -45.41 -10.67 -21.47
C TRP A 86 -44.01 -10.16 -21.10
N GLU A 87 -43.65 -10.16 -19.81
CA GLU A 87 -42.32 -9.78 -19.32
C GLU A 87 -41.47 -11.01 -18.98
N LYS A 88 -42.08 -12.20 -18.90
CA LYS A 88 -41.37 -13.46 -18.63
C LYS A 88 -40.46 -13.89 -19.80
N ASP A 89 -40.89 -13.62 -21.03
CA ASP A 89 -40.09 -13.90 -22.24
C ASP A 89 -38.88 -12.97 -22.35
N PHE A 90 -39.02 -11.71 -21.91
CA PHE A 90 -37.90 -10.76 -21.81
C PHE A 90 -36.87 -11.19 -20.77
N LEU A 91 -37.32 -11.80 -19.66
CA LEU A 91 -36.43 -12.28 -18.59
C LEU A 91 -35.68 -13.57 -18.95
N THR A 92 -36.18 -14.37 -19.89
CA THR A 92 -35.49 -15.58 -20.36
C THR A 92 -34.34 -15.29 -21.32
N GLU A 93 -34.32 -14.13 -21.96
CA GLU A 93 -33.26 -13.72 -22.91
C GLU A 93 -32.12 -12.92 -22.24
N VAL A 94 -32.39 -12.26 -21.10
CA VAL A 94 -31.49 -11.26 -20.50
C VAL A 94 -30.76 -11.72 -19.22
N VAL A 95 -31.17 -12.82 -18.57
CA VAL A 95 -30.58 -13.25 -17.28
C VAL A 95 -29.91 -14.63 -17.39
N PRO A 96 -28.57 -14.70 -17.56
CA PRO A 96 -27.85 -15.97 -17.54
C PRO A 96 -27.92 -16.65 -16.16
N ASN A 97 -27.80 -17.97 -16.15
CA ASN A 97 -27.78 -18.82 -14.95
C ASN A 97 -26.78 -18.31 -13.90
N PHE A 98 -27.22 -18.27 -12.64
CA PHE A 98 -26.42 -17.94 -11.45
C PHE A 98 -25.09 -18.69 -11.43
N ARG A 99 -23.96 -17.97 -11.51
CA ARG A 99 -22.61 -18.48 -11.25
C ARG A 99 -21.94 -17.62 -10.19
N LEU A 100 -21.25 -18.25 -9.23
CA LEU A 100 -20.46 -17.56 -8.19
C LEU A 100 -19.42 -16.58 -8.77
N GLY A 101 -19.00 -16.79 -10.03
CA GLY A 101 -18.11 -15.90 -10.77
C GLY A 101 -18.65 -14.49 -10.95
N SER A 102 -19.97 -14.33 -11.09
CA SER A 102 -20.61 -13.03 -11.34
C SER A 102 -20.42 -11.99 -10.22
N CYS A 103 -20.17 -12.44 -8.99
CA CYS A 103 -19.84 -11.56 -7.87
C CYS A 103 -18.37 -11.07 -7.91
N PHE A 104 -17.46 -11.88 -8.46
CA PHE A 104 -16.05 -11.52 -8.62
C PHE A 104 -15.78 -10.71 -9.89
N ASP A 105 -16.75 -10.64 -10.81
CA ASP A 105 -16.65 -9.87 -12.05
C ASP A 105 -16.40 -8.36 -11.80
N ASN A 106 -16.89 -7.83 -10.67
CA ASN A 106 -16.61 -6.45 -10.26
C ASN A 106 -15.11 -6.20 -10.02
N TYR A 107 -14.41 -7.17 -9.44
CA TYR A 107 -12.96 -7.05 -9.24
C TYR A 107 -12.18 -7.25 -10.54
N THR A 108 -12.66 -8.09 -11.46
CA THR A 108 -12.06 -8.17 -12.80
C THR A 108 -12.28 -6.90 -13.61
N GLU A 109 -13.39 -6.17 -13.41
CA GLU A 109 -13.64 -4.90 -14.08
C GLU A 109 -12.75 -3.79 -13.52
N ILE A 110 -12.60 -3.72 -12.19
CA ILE A 110 -11.76 -2.71 -11.53
C ILE A 110 -10.27 -2.97 -11.76
N VAL A 111 -9.80 -4.20 -11.53
CA VAL A 111 -8.37 -4.53 -11.53
C VAL A 111 -7.90 -5.02 -12.91
N GLY A 112 -8.82 -5.51 -13.74
CA GLY A 112 -8.50 -6.08 -15.04
C GLY A 112 -8.00 -7.51 -14.94
N ASN A 113 -6.83 -7.75 -15.52
CA ASN A 113 -6.27 -9.09 -15.68
C ASN A 113 -5.60 -9.60 -14.39
N TRP A 114 -6.17 -10.65 -13.78
CA TRP A 114 -5.63 -11.33 -12.59
C TRP A 114 -4.24 -11.93 -12.77
N TRP A 115 -3.85 -12.29 -14.00
CA TRP A 115 -2.48 -12.70 -14.27
C TRP A 115 -1.50 -11.53 -14.18
N GLY A 116 -1.96 -10.34 -14.54
CA GLY A 116 -1.23 -9.09 -14.34
C GLY A 116 -1.04 -8.81 -12.85
N VAL A 117 -2.10 -9.00 -12.06
CA VAL A 117 -2.06 -8.91 -10.60
C VAL A 117 -1.05 -9.90 -10.00
N LEU A 118 -1.08 -11.16 -10.44
CA LEU A 118 -0.17 -12.20 -9.96
C LEU A 118 1.29 -11.83 -10.26
N LEU A 119 1.59 -11.44 -11.50
CA LEU A 119 2.91 -10.98 -11.92
C LEU A 119 3.37 -9.77 -11.12
N TRP A 120 2.47 -8.84 -10.87
CA TRP A 120 2.74 -7.64 -10.09
C TRP A 120 3.09 -7.98 -8.63
N ILE A 121 2.30 -8.82 -7.97
CA ILE A 121 2.56 -9.30 -6.59
C ILE A 121 3.88 -10.07 -6.51
N LEU A 122 4.12 -11.00 -7.44
CA LEU A 122 5.35 -11.78 -7.50
C LEU A 122 6.57 -10.90 -7.79
N GLY A 123 6.40 -9.85 -8.59
CA GLY A 123 7.40 -8.81 -8.80
C GLY A 123 7.75 -8.09 -7.50
N PHE A 124 6.78 -7.66 -6.70
CA PHE A 124 7.04 -7.03 -5.38
C PHE A 124 7.69 -7.99 -4.37
N ILE A 125 7.23 -9.24 -4.33
CA ILE A 125 7.90 -10.29 -3.54
C ILE A 125 9.35 -10.44 -4.01
N GLY A 126 9.59 -10.41 -5.31
CA GLY A 126 10.92 -10.41 -5.91
C GLY A 126 11.78 -9.20 -5.52
N LEU A 127 11.22 -8.00 -5.51
CA LEU A 127 11.92 -6.79 -5.05
C LEU A 127 12.29 -6.89 -3.58
N PHE A 128 11.39 -7.41 -2.74
CA PHE A 128 11.66 -7.63 -1.32
C PHE A 128 12.79 -8.65 -1.11
N PHE A 129 12.79 -9.75 -1.87
CA PHE A 129 13.89 -10.71 -1.85
C PHE A 129 15.20 -10.10 -2.35
N ALA A 130 15.18 -9.34 -3.45
CA ALA A 130 16.34 -8.65 -3.98
C ALA A 130 16.93 -7.68 -2.93
N PHE A 131 16.08 -6.96 -2.18
CA PHE A 131 16.50 -6.10 -1.08
C PHE A 131 17.14 -6.87 0.08
N ILE A 132 16.59 -8.03 0.48
CA ILE A 132 17.19 -8.89 1.51
C ILE A 132 18.57 -9.39 1.04
N VAL A 133 18.66 -9.84 -0.22
CA VAL A 133 19.92 -10.29 -0.80
C VAL A 133 20.91 -9.12 -0.82
N TRP A 134 20.51 -7.95 -1.30
CA TRP A 134 21.33 -6.74 -1.36
C TRP A 134 21.86 -6.35 0.02
N THR A 135 20.99 -6.21 1.03
CA THR A 135 21.39 -5.81 2.38
C THR A 135 22.35 -6.81 3.03
N ARG A 136 22.20 -8.10 2.75
CA ARG A 136 23.15 -9.13 3.22
C ARG A 136 24.43 -9.16 2.39
N VAL A 137 24.37 -8.83 1.11
CA VAL A 137 25.52 -8.71 0.21
C VAL A 137 26.39 -7.51 0.58
N PHE A 138 25.88 -6.42 1.13
CA PHE A 138 26.71 -5.24 1.48
C PHE A 138 27.05 -5.11 2.96
N ARG A 139 26.52 -5.99 3.82
CA ARG A 139 26.87 -5.97 5.25
C ARG A 139 28.21 -6.67 5.46
N GLU A 140 29.20 -5.88 5.87
CA GLU A 140 30.64 -6.14 5.83
C GLU A 140 31.18 -7.09 6.93
N ASP A 141 30.37 -8.02 7.46
CA ASP A 141 30.87 -9.03 8.41
C ASP A 141 31.20 -10.35 7.70
N SER A 142 32.25 -10.27 6.87
CA SER A 142 32.76 -11.27 5.94
C SER A 142 33.45 -12.49 6.58
N LYS A 143 32.94 -13.04 7.69
CA LYS A 143 33.50 -14.29 8.30
C LYS A 143 32.48 -15.32 8.77
N SER A 144 31.18 -15.02 8.75
CA SER A 144 30.16 -16.04 9.00
C SER A 144 29.74 -16.66 7.67
N ASP A 145 29.89 -17.99 7.57
CA ASP A 145 29.50 -18.83 6.46
C ASP A 145 28.11 -18.44 5.92
N ASN A 146 28.08 -17.69 4.80
CA ASN A 146 26.88 -17.16 4.15
C ASN A 146 26.07 -18.24 3.41
N ARG A 147 26.09 -19.48 3.93
CA ARG A 147 25.36 -20.65 3.42
C ARG A 147 23.86 -20.34 3.27
N TRP A 148 23.29 -19.57 4.20
CA TRP A 148 21.89 -19.15 4.16
C TRP A 148 21.57 -18.15 3.05
N VAL A 149 22.44 -17.17 2.78
CA VAL A 149 22.23 -16.22 1.67
C VAL A 149 22.26 -16.97 0.34
N ARG A 150 23.19 -17.91 0.18
CA ARG A 150 23.28 -18.78 -1.00
C ARG A 150 22.02 -19.62 -1.19
N VAL A 151 21.54 -20.28 -0.14
CA VAL A 151 20.32 -21.10 -0.19
C VAL A 151 19.09 -20.25 -0.54
N ILE A 152 18.97 -19.05 0.02
CA ILE A 152 17.85 -18.14 -0.25
C ILE A 152 17.90 -17.61 -1.69
N THR A 153 19.06 -17.11 -2.15
CA THR A 153 19.24 -16.64 -3.54
C THR A 153 19.01 -17.76 -4.54
N MET A 154 19.43 -18.99 -4.22
CA MET A 154 19.22 -20.18 -5.04
C MET A 154 17.74 -20.57 -5.11
N ALA A 155 17.05 -20.63 -3.98
CA ALA A 155 15.61 -20.91 -3.93
C ALA A 155 14.82 -19.86 -4.74
N PHE A 156 15.25 -18.60 -4.69
CA PHE A 156 14.67 -17.53 -5.48
C PHE A 156 14.87 -17.72 -6.98
N PHE A 157 16.10 -17.95 -7.46
CA PHE A 157 16.35 -18.15 -8.90
C PHE A 157 15.72 -19.44 -9.45
N ILE A 158 15.69 -20.51 -8.66
CA ILE A 158 14.99 -21.75 -9.02
C ILE A 158 13.49 -21.48 -9.12
N GLY A 159 12.89 -20.86 -8.10
CA GLY A 159 11.46 -20.51 -8.12
C GLY A 159 11.09 -19.58 -9.27
N MET A 160 11.94 -18.60 -9.56
CA MET A 160 11.80 -17.68 -10.69
C MET A 160 11.92 -18.42 -12.02
N GLY A 161 12.93 -19.27 -12.18
CA GLY A 161 13.11 -20.08 -13.39
C GLY A 161 11.91 -20.98 -13.66
N ILE A 162 11.39 -21.66 -12.63
CA ILE A 162 10.16 -22.47 -12.74
C ILE A 162 9.00 -21.58 -13.17
N LEU A 163 8.81 -20.44 -12.52
CA LEU A 163 7.69 -19.57 -12.82
C LEU A 163 7.76 -19.07 -14.27
N VAL A 164 8.88 -18.47 -14.69
CA VAL A 164 9.04 -17.98 -16.08
C VAL A 164 8.82 -19.10 -17.09
N ALA A 165 9.33 -20.31 -16.82
CA ALA A 165 9.09 -21.46 -17.68
C ALA A 165 7.62 -21.86 -17.73
N VAL A 166 6.91 -21.88 -16.59
CA VAL A 166 5.47 -22.19 -16.51
C VAL A 166 4.63 -21.11 -17.20
N LEU A 167 4.98 -19.83 -17.04
CA LEU A 167 4.27 -18.74 -17.71
C LEU A 167 4.50 -18.78 -19.22
N GLY A 168 5.74 -19.07 -19.64
CA GLY A 168 6.09 -19.28 -21.04
C GLY A 168 5.39 -20.50 -21.65
N LEU A 169 5.28 -21.61 -20.90
CA LEU A 169 4.58 -22.82 -21.32
C LEU A 169 3.04 -22.64 -21.34
N GLY A 170 2.49 -21.86 -20.43
CA GLY A 170 1.06 -21.51 -20.42
C GLY A 170 0.63 -20.73 -21.65
N GLN A 171 1.54 -19.97 -22.26
CA GLN A 171 1.32 -19.30 -23.55
C GLN A 171 1.45 -20.23 -24.76
N LEU A 172 2.02 -21.44 -24.59
CA LEU A 172 2.26 -22.40 -25.68
C LEU A 172 1.08 -23.35 -25.96
N GLY A 173 0.00 -23.30 -25.18
CA GLY A 173 -1.20 -24.14 -25.44
C GLY A 173 -0.90 -25.64 -25.51
N VAL A 174 0.04 -26.14 -24.70
CA VAL A 174 0.48 -27.55 -24.76
C VAL A 174 -0.65 -28.47 -24.27
N ALA A 175 -1.15 -29.30 -25.19
CA ALA A 175 -2.21 -30.28 -24.97
C ALA A 175 -1.87 -31.25 -23.81
N GLY A 176 -2.69 -31.22 -22.75
CA GLY A 176 -2.55 -32.13 -21.59
C GLY A 176 -3.00 -31.54 -20.25
N LEU A 177 -3.15 -30.21 -20.16
CA LEU A 177 -3.89 -29.55 -19.07
C LEU A 177 -5.33 -29.30 -19.54
N PRO A 178 -6.35 -29.42 -18.65
CA PRO A 178 -7.74 -29.22 -19.04
C PRO A 178 -7.91 -27.85 -19.71
N ASP A 179 -8.49 -27.89 -20.90
CA ASP A 179 -8.69 -26.76 -21.78
C ASP A 179 -9.69 -25.78 -21.12
N LEU A 180 -9.16 -24.68 -20.58
CA LEU A 180 -9.96 -23.62 -19.92
C LEU A 180 -10.49 -22.59 -20.93
N THR A 181 -10.29 -22.80 -22.23
CA THR A 181 -10.79 -21.93 -23.31
C THR A 181 -12.30 -21.69 -23.31
N PRO A 182 -13.20 -22.56 -22.79
CA PRO A 182 -14.63 -22.23 -22.70
C PRO A 182 -14.97 -21.20 -21.61
N ILE A 183 -14.00 -20.79 -20.79
CA ILE A 183 -14.17 -19.87 -19.66
C ILE A 183 -13.59 -18.47 -19.95
N VAL A 184 -12.79 -18.29 -21.01
CA VAL A 184 -12.01 -17.06 -21.26
C VAL A 184 -12.10 -16.63 -22.73
N PRO A 185 -12.93 -15.63 -23.09
CA PRO A 185 -13.11 -15.23 -24.49
C PRO A 185 -11.99 -14.30 -25.01
N HIS A 186 -11.07 -13.82 -24.17
CA HIS A 186 -10.14 -12.73 -24.52
C HIS A 186 -8.66 -13.05 -24.20
N ILE A 187 -8.21 -14.24 -24.58
CA ILE A 187 -6.78 -14.43 -24.88
C ILE A 187 -6.63 -14.03 -26.35
N GLN A 188 -6.26 -12.78 -26.62
CA GLN A 188 -5.79 -12.43 -27.96
C GLN A 188 -4.45 -13.14 -28.22
N ASP A 189 -4.38 -13.71 -29.41
CA ASP A 189 -3.35 -14.56 -29.99
C ASP A 189 -1.90 -14.18 -29.63
N ILE A 190 -1.28 -14.99 -28.77
CA ILE A 190 0.17 -15.11 -28.74
C ILE A 190 0.49 -16.57 -29.07
N SER A 191 0.46 -16.84 -30.37
CA SER A 191 0.88 -18.11 -30.98
C SER A 191 2.38 -18.37 -30.73
N ILE A 192 2.76 -19.65 -30.83
CA ILE A 192 4.07 -20.30 -30.62
C ILE A 192 5.26 -19.63 -31.38
N GLY A 193 5.00 -18.57 -32.16
CA GLY A 193 6.00 -17.73 -32.85
C GLY A 193 6.23 -16.33 -32.26
N SER A 194 5.64 -15.95 -31.13
CA SER A 194 5.91 -14.62 -30.56
C SER A 194 7.31 -14.54 -29.92
N LEU A 195 8.01 -13.45 -30.22
CA LEU A 195 9.33 -13.17 -29.64
C LEU A 195 9.27 -13.12 -28.10
N ALA A 196 8.11 -12.76 -27.53
CA ALA A 196 7.88 -12.68 -26.09
C ALA A 196 7.88 -14.05 -25.39
N GLY A 197 7.25 -15.08 -25.97
CA GLY A 197 7.23 -16.43 -25.42
C GLY A 197 8.62 -17.08 -25.40
N VAL A 198 9.38 -16.89 -26.50
CA VAL A 198 10.77 -17.37 -26.62
C VAL A 198 11.70 -16.64 -25.65
N VAL A 199 11.55 -15.32 -25.52
CA VAL A 199 12.34 -14.51 -24.58
C VAL A 199 12.07 -14.95 -23.15
N ASN A 200 10.82 -15.19 -22.76
CA ASN A 200 10.49 -15.65 -21.40
C ASN A 200 11.13 -17.01 -21.12
N ILE A 201 10.88 -18.04 -21.94
CA ILE A 201 11.45 -19.38 -21.71
C ILE A 201 12.99 -19.33 -21.67
N GLY A 202 13.61 -18.53 -22.54
CA GLY A 202 15.06 -18.28 -22.53
C GLY A 202 15.55 -17.61 -21.25
N LEU A 203 14.81 -16.62 -20.73
CA LEU A 203 15.12 -15.95 -19.46
C LEU A 203 15.03 -16.93 -18.29
N GLY A 204 14.02 -17.80 -18.28
CA GLY A 204 13.85 -18.84 -17.26
C GLY A 204 15.02 -19.83 -17.24
N ALA A 205 15.43 -20.32 -18.41
CA ALA A 205 16.60 -21.20 -18.54
C ALA A 205 17.91 -20.51 -18.12
N LEU A 206 18.07 -19.22 -18.41
CA LEU A 206 19.21 -18.43 -17.99
C LEU A 206 19.25 -18.26 -16.46
N CYS A 207 18.12 -17.96 -15.82
CA CYS A 207 18.01 -17.88 -14.36
C CYS A 207 18.38 -19.21 -13.68
N PHE A 208 17.94 -20.34 -14.23
CA PHE A 208 18.34 -21.67 -13.76
C PHE A 208 19.82 -21.97 -13.95
N GLY A 209 20.37 -21.64 -15.12
CA GLY A 209 21.81 -21.82 -15.40
C GLY A 209 22.68 -21.00 -14.44
N LEU A 210 22.27 -19.77 -14.13
CA LEU A 210 22.95 -18.93 -13.14
C LEU A 210 22.83 -19.49 -11.72
N ALA A 211 21.66 -19.99 -11.32
CA ALA A 211 21.50 -20.68 -10.04
C ALA A 211 22.46 -21.87 -9.92
N PHE A 212 22.57 -22.68 -10.98
CA PHE A 212 23.46 -23.82 -11.04
C PHE A 212 24.95 -23.42 -10.95
N LEU A 213 25.37 -22.35 -11.63
CA LEU A 213 26.75 -21.85 -11.56
C LEU A 213 27.09 -21.33 -10.16
N VAL A 214 26.17 -20.63 -9.50
CA VAL A 214 26.31 -20.20 -8.11
C VAL A 214 26.37 -21.40 -7.14
N MET A 215 25.68 -22.51 -7.45
CA MET A 215 25.79 -23.76 -6.67
C MET A 215 27.15 -24.44 -6.83
N ARG A 216 27.69 -24.45 -8.05
CA ARG A 216 28.89 -25.23 -8.40
C ARG A 216 30.17 -24.67 -7.81
N ASN A 217 30.29 -23.36 -7.66
CA ASN A 217 31.53 -22.70 -7.25
C ASN A 217 31.36 -21.91 -5.93
N PRO A 218 31.72 -22.51 -4.77
CA PRO A 218 31.53 -21.89 -3.45
C PRO A 218 32.34 -20.61 -3.24
N GLU A 219 33.51 -20.51 -3.87
CA GLU A 219 34.46 -19.39 -3.74
C GLU A 219 33.99 -18.11 -4.47
N TRP A 220 33.03 -18.25 -5.40
CA TRP A 220 32.53 -17.11 -6.16
C TRP A 220 31.66 -16.16 -5.32
N ALA A 221 31.17 -16.61 -4.16
CA ALA A 221 30.37 -15.79 -3.25
C ALA A 221 31.17 -14.65 -2.60
N ASP A 222 32.50 -14.78 -2.53
CA ASP A 222 33.37 -13.76 -1.93
C ASP A 222 33.81 -12.70 -2.97
N ASN A 223 33.66 -12.98 -4.26
CA ASN A 223 34.01 -12.07 -5.34
C ASN A 223 32.97 -10.94 -5.47
N LEU A 224 33.43 -9.68 -5.33
CA LEU A 224 32.60 -8.48 -5.46
C LEU A 224 31.77 -8.43 -6.77
N PRO A 225 32.31 -8.78 -7.95
CA PRO A 225 31.53 -8.78 -9.18
C PRO A 225 30.35 -9.75 -9.12
N VAL A 226 30.56 -10.96 -8.62
CA VAL A 226 29.52 -12.00 -8.51
C VAL A 226 28.46 -11.61 -7.48
N ARG A 227 28.86 -10.96 -6.37
CA ARG A 227 27.96 -10.36 -5.38
C ARG A 227 27.06 -9.29 -6.00
N LEU A 228 27.61 -8.42 -6.84
CA LEU A 228 26.85 -7.41 -7.56
C LEU A 228 25.88 -8.05 -8.55
N PHE A 229 26.32 -9.04 -9.34
CA PHE A 229 25.45 -9.75 -10.29
C PHE A 229 24.31 -10.51 -9.60
N THR A 230 24.60 -11.24 -8.53
CA THR A 230 23.59 -11.99 -7.76
C THR A 230 22.59 -11.08 -7.04
N ALA A 231 22.95 -9.83 -6.75
CA ALA A 231 22.03 -8.84 -6.18
C ALA A 231 21.25 -8.06 -7.26
N PHE A 232 21.86 -7.76 -8.40
CA PHE A 232 21.27 -6.91 -9.44
C PHE A 232 20.30 -7.67 -10.36
N ILE A 233 20.58 -8.94 -10.67
CA ILE A 233 19.72 -9.74 -11.56
C ILE A 233 18.31 -9.96 -10.96
N PRO A 234 18.15 -10.36 -9.69
CA PRO A 234 16.83 -10.46 -9.06
C PRO A 234 16.03 -9.16 -9.13
N LEU A 235 16.70 -8.03 -8.94
CA LEU A 235 16.09 -6.71 -9.02
C LEU A 235 15.56 -6.41 -10.43
N LEU A 236 16.36 -6.65 -11.47
CA LEU A 236 15.94 -6.43 -12.86
C LEU A 236 14.75 -7.30 -13.26
N VAL A 237 14.76 -8.58 -12.88
CA VAL A 237 13.65 -9.48 -13.21
C VAL A 237 12.38 -9.10 -12.43
N ALA A 238 12.53 -8.74 -11.15
CA ALA A 238 11.42 -8.25 -10.35
C ALA A 238 10.79 -6.97 -10.96
N LEU A 239 11.62 -6.01 -11.40
CA LEU A 239 11.15 -4.82 -12.12
C LEU A 239 10.44 -5.16 -13.43
N TYR A 240 10.95 -6.14 -14.19
CA TYR A 240 10.31 -6.60 -15.42
C TYR A 240 8.90 -7.13 -15.15
N TRP A 241 8.69 -7.94 -14.09
CA TRP A 241 7.36 -8.46 -13.75
C TRP A 241 6.41 -7.42 -13.20
N VAL A 242 6.90 -6.51 -12.35
CA VAL A 242 6.09 -5.37 -11.88
C VAL A 242 5.62 -4.56 -13.10
N SER A 243 6.50 -4.27 -14.04
CA SER A 243 6.18 -3.50 -15.25
C SER A 243 5.16 -4.21 -16.16
N ASN A 244 5.38 -5.49 -16.49
CA ASN A 244 4.45 -6.24 -17.35
C ASN A 244 3.12 -6.52 -16.65
N GLY A 245 3.14 -6.87 -15.37
CA GLY A 245 1.94 -7.09 -14.58
C GLY A 245 1.08 -5.83 -14.51
N TRP A 246 1.73 -4.68 -14.28
CA TRP A 246 1.10 -3.38 -14.29
C TRP A 246 0.51 -3.02 -15.67
N GLY A 247 1.28 -3.19 -16.74
CA GLY A 247 0.82 -2.91 -18.10
C GLY A 247 -0.41 -3.72 -18.48
N MET A 248 -0.49 -4.98 -18.05
CA MET A 248 -1.63 -5.85 -18.34
C MET A 248 -2.86 -5.52 -17.49
N MET A 249 -2.68 -5.04 -16.25
CA MET A 249 -3.80 -4.51 -15.46
C MET A 249 -4.35 -3.24 -16.09
N ILE A 250 -3.50 -2.26 -16.45
CA ILE A 250 -3.94 -1.01 -17.08
C ILE A 250 -4.66 -1.25 -18.41
N SER A 251 -4.20 -2.20 -19.23
CA SER A 251 -4.81 -2.43 -20.54
C SER A 251 -6.19 -3.08 -20.49
N THR A 252 -6.61 -3.62 -19.34
CA THR A 252 -7.85 -4.40 -19.21
C THR A 252 -8.77 -3.96 -18.08
N GLY A 253 -8.23 -3.30 -17.04
CA GLY A 253 -8.98 -2.82 -15.88
C GLY A 253 -9.38 -1.37 -15.99
N ASP A 254 -9.96 -0.85 -14.91
CA ASP A 254 -10.37 0.55 -14.80
C ASP A 254 -9.15 1.47 -14.67
N GLU A 255 -8.94 2.31 -15.68
CA GLU A 255 -7.85 3.26 -15.74
C GLU A 255 -7.87 4.24 -14.57
N ASP A 256 -9.04 4.75 -14.16
CA ASP A 256 -9.16 5.76 -13.09
C ASP A 256 -8.73 5.17 -11.75
N TYR A 257 -9.14 3.93 -11.46
CA TYR A 257 -8.76 3.22 -10.25
C TYR A 257 -7.25 2.93 -10.20
N LEU A 258 -6.69 2.40 -11.29
CA LEU A 258 -5.27 2.04 -11.35
C LEU A 258 -4.37 3.28 -11.34
N GLN A 259 -4.79 4.39 -11.95
CA GLN A 259 -4.11 5.68 -11.80
C GLN A 259 -4.18 6.21 -10.37
N GLY A 260 -5.30 5.99 -9.67
CA GLY A 260 -5.44 6.32 -8.25
C GLY A 260 -4.38 5.67 -7.35
N ILE A 261 -3.98 4.43 -7.66
CA ILE A 261 -2.88 3.73 -6.97
C ILE A 261 -1.55 4.46 -7.21
N ILE A 262 -1.26 4.88 -8.44
CA ILE A 262 -0.04 5.65 -8.78
C ILE A 262 -0.02 6.99 -8.03
N TYR A 263 -1.15 7.71 -7.99
CA TYR A 263 -1.22 8.98 -7.25
C TYR A 263 -1.02 8.79 -5.74
N THR A 264 -1.56 7.71 -5.19
CA THR A 264 -1.33 7.34 -3.79
C THR A 264 0.13 7.02 -3.54
N PHE A 265 0.78 6.32 -4.47
CA PHE A 265 2.22 6.03 -4.40
C PHE A 265 3.06 7.32 -4.43
N TYR A 266 2.80 8.23 -5.38
CA TYR A 266 3.50 9.52 -5.42
C TYR A 266 3.28 10.35 -4.16
N TYR A 267 2.06 10.35 -3.63
CA TYR A 267 1.75 11.01 -2.37
C TYR A 267 2.57 10.41 -1.22
N ALA A 268 2.60 9.09 -1.08
CA ALA A 268 3.32 8.40 0.00
C ALA A 268 4.84 8.65 -0.09
N VAL A 269 5.42 8.45 -1.27
CA VAL A 269 6.87 8.64 -1.50
C VAL A 269 7.29 10.11 -1.39
N GLY A 270 6.44 11.03 -1.84
CA GLY A 270 6.74 12.46 -1.76
C GLY A 270 6.58 13.04 -0.36
N SER A 271 5.58 12.58 0.40
CA SER A 271 5.23 13.18 1.69
C SER A 271 5.95 12.53 2.87
N ILE A 272 6.01 11.19 2.95
CA ILE A 272 6.49 10.48 4.14
C ILE A 272 7.98 10.73 4.41
N PRO A 273 8.92 10.53 3.46
CA PRO A 273 10.34 10.73 3.72
C PRO A 273 10.67 12.16 4.11
N VAL A 274 10.01 13.13 3.47
CA VAL A 274 10.19 14.56 3.75
C VAL A 274 9.66 14.90 5.15
N GLN A 275 8.47 14.43 5.51
CA GLN A 275 7.89 14.62 6.84
C GLN A 275 8.77 14.03 7.95
N LEU A 276 9.31 12.83 7.76
CA LEU A 276 10.17 12.19 8.74
C LEU A 276 11.52 12.89 8.85
N SER A 277 12.10 13.30 7.72
CA SER A 277 13.37 14.01 7.67
C SER A 277 13.28 15.38 8.34
N LEU A 278 12.26 16.18 7.99
CA LEU A 278 12.00 17.46 8.64
C LEU A 278 11.64 17.28 10.12
N GLY A 279 10.83 16.27 10.45
CA GLY A 279 10.48 15.94 11.83
C GLY A 279 11.72 15.63 12.68
N LEU A 280 12.67 14.86 12.13
CA LEU A 280 13.93 14.53 12.79
C LEU A 280 14.83 15.76 12.98
N ILE A 281 14.94 16.61 11.94
CA ILE A 281 15.70 17.87 12.02
C ILE A 281 15.12 18.77 13.13
N LEU A 282 13.80 18.94 13.16
CA LEU A 282 13.13 19.73 14.19
C LEU A 282 13.33 19.13 15.58
N ALA A 283 13.15 17.81 15.73
CA ALA A 283 13.37 17.13 17.00
C ALA A 283 14.80 17.36 17.52
N TYR A 284 15.81 17.24 16.65
CA TYR A 284 17.19 17.51 17.00
C TYR A 284 17.44 18.96 17.44
N VAL A 285 16.82 19.94 16.76
CA VAL A 285 16.93 21.37 17.14
C VAL A 285 16.25 21.63 18.48
N LEU A 286 15.07 21.06 18.71
CA LEU A 286 14.28 21.25 19.93
C LEU A 286 14.82 20.48 21.13
N TYR A 287 15.62 19.45 20.90
CA TYR A 287 16.33 18.74 21.97
C TYR A 287 17.41 19.60 22.63
N ARG A 288 17.99 20.56 21.88
CA ARG A 288 18.94 21.53 22.46
C ARG A 288 18.23 22.41 23.48
N ASN A 289 18.92 22.80 24.55
CA ASN A 289 18.36 23.67 25.59
C ASN A 289 18.22 25.11 25.10
N ILE A 290 17.28 25.34 24.18
CA ILE A 290 16.90 26.65 23.65
C ILE A 290 15.94 27.36 24.61
N TRP A 291 16.03 28.68 24.67
CA TRP A 291 15.08 29.48 25.44
C TRP A 291 13.68 29.34 24.83
N GLY A 292 12.68 29.04 25.68
CA GLY A 292 11.29 28.87 25.24
C GLY A 292 10.98 27.56 24.52
N LYS A 293 11.73 26.47 24.75
CA LYS A 293 11.53 25.17 24.08
C LYS A 293 10.08 24.65 24.08
N GLU A 294 9.33 24.86 25.16
CA GLU A 294 7.93 24.42 25.24
C GLU A 294 7.00 25.21 24.32
N LEU A 295 7.27 26.52 24.12
CA LEU A 295 6.52 27.34 23.17
C LEU A 295 6.74 26.87 21.73
N TRP A 296 7.99 26.57 21.37
CA TRP A 296 8.32 26.06 20.04
C TRP A 296 7.68 24.71 19.77
N ARG A 297 7.67 23.79 20.74
CA ARG A 297 6.97 22.51 20.65
C ARG A 297 5.48 22.69 20.38
N MET A 298 4.82 23.60 21.12
CA MET A 298 3.41 23.90 20.90
C MET A 298 3.15 24.50 19.52
N LEU A 299 3.98 25.45 19.08
CA LEU A 299 3.80 26.13 17.79
C LEU A 299 3.96 25.16 16.60
N PHE A 300 4.98 24.29 16.63
CA PHE A 300 5.18 23.30 15.58
C PHE A 300 4.13 22.19 15.62
N PHE A 301 3.55 21.87 16.78
CA PHE A 301 2.47 20.90 16.90
C PHE A 301 1.09 21.46 16.48
N LEU A 302 0.93 22.79 16.48
CA LEU A 302 -0.34 23.46 16.20
C LEU A 302 -0.99 23.04 14.87
N PRO A 303 -0.27 22.92 13.74
CA PRO A 303 -0.83 22.46 12.46
C PRO A 303 -1.61 21.15 12.57
N TYR A 304 -1.09 20.17 13.32
CA TYR A 304 -1.74 18.87 13.50
C TYR A 304 -3.06 18.96 14.28
N VAL A 305 -3.17 19.95 15.17
CA VAL A 305 -4.39 20.20 15.96
C VAL A 305 -5.43 20.99 15.15
N THR A 306 -5.02 21.67 14.08
CA THR A 306 -5.97 22.44 13.26
C THR A 306 -6.97 21.53 12.54
N PRO A 307 -8.28 21.89 12.48
CA PRO A 307 -9.24 21.11 11.72
C PRO A 307 -8.87 21.06 10.24
N ALA A 308 -8.84 19.85 9.65
CA ALA A 308 -8.43 19.65 8.26
C ALA A 308 -9.22 20.52 7.27
N VAL A 309 -10.52 20.72 7.51
CA VAL A 309 -11.38 21.58 6.67
C VAL A 309 -10.95 23.04 6.71
N ALA A 310 -10.59 23.56 7.90
CA ALA A 310 -10.14 24.94 8.05
C ALA A 310 -8.77 25.15 7.38
N ALA A 311 -7.84 24.21 7.60
CA ALA A 311 -6.53 24.23 6.94
C ALA A 311 -6.68 24.20 5.41
N ALA A 312 -7.55 23.34 4.86
CA ALA A 312 -7.80 23.26 3.42
C ALA A 312 -8.32 24.57 2.83
N VAL A 313 -9.22 25.29 3.52
CA VAL A 313 -9.72 26.60 3.06
C VAL A 313 -8.60 27.64 3.01
N VAL A 314 -7.78 27.72 4.07
CA VAL A 314 -6.65 28.66 4.11
C VAL A 314 -5.65 28.34 3.00
N PHE A 315 -5.24 27.08 2.84
CA PHE A 315 -4.31 26.68 1.79
C PHE A 315 -4.88 26.90 0.39
N ARG A 316 -6.19 26.73 0.18
CA ARG A 316 -6.83 27.06 -1.11
C ARG A 316 -6.75 28.55 -1.45
N ILE A 317 -6.78 29.44 -0.45
CA ILE A 317 -6.59 30.88 -0.64
C ILE A 317 -5.12 31.19 -0.95
N VAL A 318 -4.20 30.59 -0.19
CA VAL A 318 -2.75 30.77 -0.35
C VAL A 318 -2.27 30.28 -1.73
N LEU A 319 -2.75 29.11 -2.16
CA LEU A 319 -2.43 28.44 -3.43
C LEU A 319 -3.45 28.73 -4.54
N SER A 320 -4.15 29.87 -4.43
CA SER A 320 -5.10 30.31 -5.45
C SER A 320 -4.37 30.62 -6.77
N PRO A 321 -4.98 30.34 -7.95
CA PRO A 321 -4.36 30.63 -9.25
C PRO A 321 -4.23 32.13 -9.57
N ARG A 322 -4.67 33.02 -8.68
CA ARG A 322 -4.54 34.48 -8.84
C ARG A 322 -3.07 34.90 -8.72
N GLU A 323 -2.66 35.93 -9.46
CA GLU A 323 -1.30 36.48 -9.37
C GLU A 323 -0.99 37.06 -8.00
N THR A 324 -2.00 37.69 -7.38
CA THR A 324 -1.92 38.29 -6.03
C THR A 324 -1.95 37.25 -4.90
N SER A 325 -2.03 35.96 -5.20
CA SER A 325 -1.97 34.93 -4.16
C SER A 325 -0.57 34.89 -3.55
N LEU A 326 -0.45 34.52 -2.27
CA LEU A 326 0.85 34.50 -1.59
C LEU A 326 1.85 33.58 -2.30
N ALA A 327 1.40 32.41 -2.75
CA ALA A 327 2.27 31.46 -3.45
C ALA A 327 2.71 32.00 -4.82
N ASN A 328 1.79 32.55 -5.62
CA ASN A 328 2.16 33.10 -6.92
C ASN A 328 2.98 34.38 -6.79
N SER A 329 2.74 35.22 -5.78
CA SER A 329 3.56 36.40 -5.52
C SER A 329 5.03 36.01 -5.27
N ILE A 330 5.26 34.96 -4.48
CA ILE A 330 6.62 34.43 -4.22
C ILE A 330 7.21 33.84 -5.51
N VAL A 331 6.46 33.02 -6.23
CA VAL A 331 6.98 32.34 -7.42
C VAL A 331 7.25 33.29 -8.58
N THR A 332 6.41 34.32 -8.77
CA THR A 332 6.66 35.40 -9.72
C THR A 332 7.85 36.27 -9.30
N SER A 333 8.08 36.47 -7.99
CA SER A 333 9.30 37.16 -7.51
C SER A 333 10.59 36.39 -7.82
N LEU A 334 10.51 35.06 -7.94
CA LEU A 334 11.61 34.18 -8.33
C LEU A 334 11.79 34.08 -9.86
N GLY A 335 10.98 34.78 -10.65
CA GLY A 335 11.08 34.82 -12.11
C GLY A 335 10.27 33.75 -12.85
N PHE A 336 9.43 32.98 -12.16
CA PHE A 336 8.55 31.99 -12.78
C PHE A 336 7.19 32.61 -13.13
N GLY A 337 6.53 32.05 -14.15
CA GLY A 337 5.16 32.44 -14.51
C GLY A 337 4.13 32.08 -13.43
N VAL A 338 2.95 32.67 -13.53
CA VAL A 338 1.83 32.40 -12.61
C VAL A 338 1.43 30.93 -12.70
N GLN A 339 1.36 30.25 -11.54
CA GLN A 339 1.10 28.82 -11.48
C GLN A 339 -0.32 28.52 -10.99
N ARG A 340 -0.90 27.44 -11.54
CA ARG A 340 -2.23 26.93 -11.17
C ARG A 340 -2.14 25.78 -10.17
N TRP A 341 -1.49 26.01 -9.03
CA TRP A 341 -1.17 25.03 -7.98
C TRP A 341 -2.21 23.94 -7.74
N THR A 342 -3.49 24.29 -7.60
CA THR A 342 -4.57 23.36 -7.23
C THR A 342 -5.35 22.79 -8.41
N ALA A 343 -5.20 23.35 -9.61
CA ALA A 343 -6.04 23.04 -10.77
C ALA A 343 -5.24 22.57 -11.99
N GLU A 344 -3.92 22.46 -11.86
CA GLU A 344 -3.04 22.04 -12.94
C GLU A 344 -2.84 20.52 -12.91
N PRO A 345 -3.32 19.78 -13.93
CA PRO A 345 -3.14 18.34 -14.01
C PRO A 345 -1.74 17.94 -14.49
N ALA A 346 -1.00 18.87 -15.12
CA ALA A 346 0.34 18.58 -15.63
C ALA A 346 1.32 18.22 -14.49
N PRO A 347 2.32 17.36 -14.77
CA PRO A 347 3.40 17.06 -13.83
C PRO A 347 4.10 18.32 -13.34
N PHE A 348 4.46 18.36 -12.05
CA PHE A 348 5.08 19.52 -11.41
C PHE A 348 6.32 20.02 -12.18
N LEU A 349 7.16 19.08 -12.64
CA LEU A 349 8.37 19.41 -13.38
C LEU A 349 8.06 20.09 -14.71
N ASN A 350 6.99 19.68 -15.37
CA ASN A 350 6.57 20.22 -16.66
C ASN A 350 5.96 21.62 -16.49
N ALA A 351 5.08 21.79 -15.50
CA ALA A 351 4.43 23.06 -15.23
C ALA A 351 5.41 24.14 -14.72
N MET A 352 6.36 23.74 -13.85
CA MET A 352 7.30 24.66 -13.22
C MET A 352 8.52 24.97 -14.10
N PHE A 353 9.09 23.95 -14.76
CA PHE A 353 10.36 24.06 -15.49
C PHE A 353 10.22 23.91 -17.02
N GLY A 354 9.00 23.67 -17.54
CA GLY A 354 8.78 23.50 -18.98
C GLY A 354 9.40 22.22 -19.55
N LEU A 355 9.72 21.24 -18.70
CA LEU A 355 10.26 19.96 -19.13
C LEU A 355 9.13 19.14 -19.77
N ASN A 356 9.29 18.63 -20.99
CA ASN A 356 8.26 17.76 -21.60
C ASN A 356 8.50 16.29 -21.21
N LEU A 357 8.36 15.99 -19.91
CA LEU A 357 8.52 14.62 -19.41
C LEU A 357 7.19 13.88 -19.46
N GLU A 358 7.21 12.65 -19.95
CA GLU A 358 6.04 11.78 -20.03
C GLU A 358 6.22 10.50 -19.20
N GLY A 359 5.10 9.91 -18.79
CA GLY A 359 5.05 8.68 -18.03
C GLY A 359 5.47 8.82 -16.56
N PHE A 360 5.89 7.71 -15.95
CA PHE A 360 6.15 7.61 -14.52
C PHE A 360 7.28 8.53 -14.01
N LEU A 361 8.22 8.89 -14.87
CA LEU A 361 9.35 9.77 -14.51
C LEU A 361 8.97 11.25 -14.47
N ALA A 362 7.83 11.64 -15.05
CA ALA A 362 7.36 13.02 -14.99
C ALA A 362 6.98 13.46 -13.57
N GLY A 363 6.63 12.49 -12.72
CA GLY A 363 6.33 12.69 -11.31
C GLY A 363 4.90 13.15 -11.05
N PRO A 364 4.61 13.59 -9.81
CA PRO A 364 3.26 14.00 -9.41
C PRO A 364 2.79 15.26 -10.15
N SER A 365 1.46 15.39 -10.32
CA SER A 365 0.86 16.64 -10.80
C SER A 365 1.09 17.79 -9.83
N MET A 366 1.07 19.03 -10.34
CA MET A 366 1.10 20.24 -9.51
C MET A 366 0.02 20.24 -8.41
N ALA A 367 -1.19 19.78 -8.76
CA ALA A 367 -2.30 19.62 -7.82
C ALA A 367 -1.93 18.67 -6.67
N LEU A 368 -1.32 17.53 -6.98
CA LEU A 368 -0.90 16.56 -5.97
C LEU A 368 0.25 17.11 -5.09
N VAL A 369 1.19 17.87 -5.67
CA VAL A 369 2.26 18.54 -4.91
C VAL A 369 1.67 19.53 -3.89
N SER A 370 0.62 20.26 -4.25
CA SER A 370 -0.08 21.13 -3.31
C SER A 370 -0.64 20.38 -2.10
N VAL A 371 -1.20 19.19 -2.32
CA VAL A 371 -1.68 18.31 -1.25
C VAL A 371 -0.53 17.75 -0.42
N ILE A 372 0.59 17.38 -1.06
CA ILE A 372 1.80 16.93 -0.36
C ILE A 372 2.34 18.03 0.57
N ILE A 373 2.40 19.29 0.12
CA ILE A 373 2.84 20.43 0.94
C ILE A 373 1.94 20.59 2.16
N LEU A 374 0.62 20.53 1.98
CA LEU A 374 -0.34 20.58 3.09
C LEU A 374 -0.12 19.42 4.08
N GLY A 375 0.10 18.20 3.58
CA GLY A 375 0.43 17.04 4.40
C GLY A 375 1.73 17.22 5.18
N ILE A 376 2.80 17.70 4.53
CA ILE A 376 4.08 17.99 5.17
C ILE A 376 3.88 19.00 6.31
N TRP A 377 3.20 20.12 6.05
CA TRP A 377 2.93 21.15 7.06
C TRP A 377 2.14 20.59 8.26
N THR A 378 1.18 19.69 8.01
CA THR A 378 0.31 19.12 9.05
C THR A 378 1.03 18.11 9.94
N TYR A 379 1.81 17.19 9.35
CA TYR A 379 2.36 16.03 10.07
C TYR A 379 3.80 16.20 10.57
N THR A 380 4.56 17.15 10.02
CA THR A 380 5.98 17.34 10.40
C THR A 380 6.16 17.62 11.90
N GLY A 381 5.30 18.47 12.48
CA GLY A 381 5.36 18.78 13.92
C GLY A 381 4.97 17.61 14.82
N TYR A 382 3.97 16.83 14.40
CA TYR A 382 3.57 15.60 15.10
C TYR A 382 4.73 14.59 15.13
N ASN A 383 5.38 14.34 13.98
CA ASN A 383 6.53 13.45 13.90
C ASN A 383 7.71 13.94 14.74
N ALA A 384 7.98 15.25 14.77
CA ALA A 384 9.02 15.82 15.61
C ALA A 384 8.77 15.56 17.11
N VAL A 385 7.53 15.67 17.57
CA VAL A 385 7.16 15.38 18.97
C VAL A 385 7.33 13.90 19.30
N ILE A 386 7.00 12.99 18.37
CA ILE A 386 7.26 11.55 18.54
C ILE A 386 8.77 11.29 18.71
N PHE A 387 9.61 11.85 17.83
CA PHE A 387 11.06 11.66 17.93
C PHE A 387 11.67 12.27 19.20
N LEU A 388 11.04 13.30 19.78
CA LEU A 388 11.44 13.84 21.08
C LEU A 388 11.04 12.94 22.26
N ALA A 389 10.03 12.08 22.09
CA ALA A 389 9.55 11.19 23.14
C ALA A 389 10.38 9.91 23.29
N GLY A 390 11.13 9.51 22.24
CA GLY A 390 12.02 8.35 22.24
C GLY A 390 11.66 7.32 21.18
#